data_AF-A0A7S0CHI7-F1
#
_entry.id   AF-A0A7S0CHI7-F1
#
_cell.length_a   1.000
_cell.length_b   1.000
_cell.length_c   1.000
_cell.angle_alpha   90.00
_cell.angle_beta   90.00
_cell.angle_gamma   90.00
#
_symmetry.space_group_name_H-M   'P 1'
#
loop_
_entity.id
_entity.type
_entity.pdbx_description
1 polymer ?
#
loop_
_entity_poly.entity_id
_entity_poly.type
_entity_poly.pdbx_seq_one_letter_code
_entity_poly.pdbx_strand_id
1 'polypeptide(L)'
;MASPALESKIQTLNAKMEGQAKTTIDEMDKLLLRPIARSSYTCVVSCYDKSGKTGSTEELQRCASQCQLPYQQAQNVVSTEVNQFQNRLSRAMMSCQDEARDYMSPEVRTLVVKKFVISVLHARLIKEFSGLNRE
;
A
#
# COMPACT_ATOMS: atom_id res chain seq x y z
N MET A 1 -0.31 14.53 24.80
CA MET A 1 -1.09 14.72 23.56
C MET A 1 -0.14 15.19 22.46
N ALA A 2 -0.22 14.59 21.26
CA ALA A 2 0.64 14.98 20.14
C ALA A 2 0.36 16.42 19.69
N SER A 3 1.34 17.08 19.07
CA SER A 3 1.16 18.44 18.53
C SER A 3 0.15 18.44 17.37
N PRO A 4 -0.75 19.45 17.25
CA PRO A 4 -1.69 19.56 16.13
C PRO A 4 -1.04 19.52 14.74
N ALA A 5 0.20 19.99 14.64
CA ALA A 5 0.97 19.97 13.39
C ALA A 5 1.38 18.53 12.97
N LEU A 6 1.55 17.61 13.93
CA LEU A 6 1.87 16.21 13.64
C LEU A 6 0.66 15.49 13.07
N GLU A 7 -0.52 15.70 13.64
CA GLU A 7 -1.75 15.04 13.19
C GLU A 7 -2.12 15.44 11.76
N SER A 8 -1.97 16.72 11.42
CA SER A 8 -2.18 17.21 10.04
C SER A 8 -1.24 16.54 9.03
N LYS A 9 0.04 16.34 9.40
CA LYS A 9 1.02 15.65 8.54
C LYS A 9 0.67 14.18 8.35
N ILE A 10 0.26 13.49 9.43
CA ILE A 10 -0.16 12.08 9.38
C ILE A 10 -1.36 11.92 8.45
N GLN A 11 -2.38 12.79 8.57
CA GLN A 11 -3.55 12.75 7.68
C GLN A 11 -3.19 12.97 6.21
N THR A 12 -2.30 13.93 5.92
CA THR A 12 -1.83 14.21 4.55
C THR A 12 -1.07 13.02 3.96
N LEU A 13 -0.22 12.39 4.76
CA LEU A 13 0.53 11.19 4.37
C LEU A 13 -0.40 10.01 4.08
N ASN A 14 -1.38 9.76 4.95
CA ASN A 14 -2.35 8.68 4.75
C ASN A 14 -3.13 8.88 3.44
N ALA A 15 -3.66 10.08 3.20
CA ALA A 15 -4.38 10.39 1.97
C ALA A 15 -3.51 10.20 0.71
N LYS A 16 -2.22 10.56 0.78
CA LYS A 16 -1.27 10.34 -0.32
C LYS A 16 -1.05 8.85 -0.59
N MET A 17 -0.87 8.06 0.47
CA MET A 17 -0.67 6.62 0.36
C MET A 17 -1.90 5.90 -0.21
N GLU A 18 -3.10 6.29 0.22
CA GLU A 18 -4.37 5.79 -0.34
C GLU A 18 -4.52 6.15 -1.82
N GLY A 19 -4.15 7.38 -2.18
CA GLY A 19 -4.13 7.83 -3.57
C GLY A 19 -3.20 7.00 -4.44
N GLN A 20 -1.97 6.75 -3.99
CA GLN A 20 -1.00 5.93 -4.71
C GLN A 20 -1.49 4.48 -4.84
N ALA A 21 -2.04 3.90 -3.77
CA ALA A 21 -2.61 2.56 -3.80
C ALA A 21 -3.70 2.43 -4.87
N LYS A 22 -4.60 3.41 -4.97
CA LYS A 22 -5.65 3.44 -5.99
C LYS A 22 -5.08 3.51 -7.40
N THR A 23 -4.07 4.33 -7.64
CA THR A 23 -3.39 4.41 -8.94
C THR A 23 -2.77 3.06 -9.32
N THR A 24 -2.06 2.41 -8.41
CA THR A 24 -1.47 1.09 -8.66
C THR A 24 -2.53 0.04 -8.98
N ILE A 25 -3.66 0.03 -8.26
CA ILE A 25 -4.76 -0.91 -8.54
C ILE A 25 -5.35 -0.66 -9.95
N ASP A 26 -5.51 0.59 -10.35
CA ASP A 26 -5.97 0.95 -11.71
C ASP A 26 -4.97 0.53 -12.80
N GLU A 27 -3.66 0.64 -12.53
CA GLU A 27 -2.63 0.14 -13.44
C GLU A 27 -2.66 -1.39 -13.56
N MET A 28 -2.89 -2.11 -12.46
CA MET A 28 -3.05 -3.56 -12.48
C MET A 28 -4.26 -3.99 -13.32
N ASP A 29 -5.40 -3.31 -13.20
CA ASP A 29 -6.57 -3.56 -14.05
C ASP A 29 -6.22 -3.39 -15.54
N LYS A 30 -5.54 -2.28 -15.88
CA LYS A 30 -5.13 -1.98 -17.26
C LYS A 30 -4.18 -3.02 -17.84
N LEU A 31 -3.20 -3.44 -17.07
CA LEU A 31 -2.12 -4.30 -17.54
C LEU A 31 -2.46 -5.78 -17.48
N LEU A 32 -3.29 -6.20 -16.52
CA LEU A 32 -3.57 -7.61 -16.26
C LEU A 32 -4.99 -8.01 -16.68
N LEU A 33 -6.02 -7.27 -16.26
CA LEU A 33 -7.41 -7.67 -16.48
C LEU A 33 -7.92 -7.32 -17.88
N ARG A 34 -7.66 -6.11 -18.38
CA ARG A 34 -8.16 -5.67 -19.69
C ARG A 34 -7.69 -6.53 -20.87
N PRO A 35 -6.42 -6.99 -20.95
CA PRO A 35 -5.99 -7.89 -22.02
C PRO A 35 -6.71 -9.24 -21.97
N ILE A 36 -6.92 -9.79 -20.78
CA ILE A 36 -7.65 -11.05 -20.58
C ILE A 36 -9.12 -10.87 -20.98
N ALA A 37 -9.75 -9.78 -20.56
CA ALA A 37 -11.11 -9.43 -20.95
C ALA A 37 -11.25 -9.34 -22.47
N ARG A 38 -10.32 -8.65 -23.14
CA ARG A 38 -10.28 -8.56 -24.60
C ARG A 38 -10.21 -9.95 -25.24
N SER A 39 -9.30 -10.81 -24.77
CA SER A 39 -9.18 -12.18 -25.27
C SER A 39 -10.47 -13.00 -25.09
N SER A 40 -11.13 -12.85 -23.94
CA SER A 40 -12.43 -13.47 -23.67
C SER A 40 -13.48 -13.01 -24.69
N TYR A 41 -13.60 -11.71 -24.95
CA TYR A 41 -14.55 -11.19 -25.94
C TYR A 41 -14.22 -11.64 -27.36
N THR A 42 -12.95 -11.63 -27.77
CA THR A 42 -12.54 -12.14 -29.09
C THR A 42 -12.86 -13.63 -29.25
N CYS A 43 -12.68 -14.44 -28.20
CA CYS A 43 -13.09 -15.85 -28.19
C CYS A 43 -14.60 -16.00 -28.40
N VAL A 44 -15.41 -15.19 -27.71
CA VAL A 44 -16.87 -15.20 -27.89
C VAL A 44 -17.24 -14.89 -29.34
N VAL A 45 -16.64 -13.86 -29.95
CA VAL A 45 -16.87 -13.54 -31.37
C VAL A 45 -16.55 -14.75 -32.26
N SER A 46 -15.44 -15.44 -32.02
CA SER A 46 -15.10 -16.67 -32.76
C SER A 46 -16.12 -17.80 -32.58
N CYS A 47 -16.79 -17.91 -31.42
CA CYS A 47 -17.88 -18.87 -31.23
C CYS A 47 -19.05 -18.56 -32.17
N TYR A 48 -19.43 -17.28 -32.31
CA TYR A 48 -20.50 -16.85 -33.22
C TYR A 48 -20.11 -17.01 -34.69
N ASP A 49 -18.84 -16.77 -35.05
CA ASP A 49 -18.37 -16.98 -36.43
C ASP A 49 -18.45 -18.44 -36.86
N LYS A 50 -18.17 -19.38 -35.94
CA LYS A 50 -18.20 -20.83 -36.21
C LYS A 50 -19.59 -21.43 -36.18
N SER A 51 -20.39 -21.05 -35.18
CA SER A 51 -21.62 -21.77 -34.83
C SER A 51 -22.87 -20.89 -34.89
N GLY A 52 -22.75 -19.58 -35.15
CA GLY A 52 -23.85 -18.64 -35.02
C GLY A 52 -24.97 -18.77 -36.07
N LYS A 53 -24.72 -19.43 -37.21
CA LYS A 53 -25.73 -19.62 -38.28
C LYS A 53 -26.27 -21.05 -38.39
N THR A 54 -25.50 -22.03 -37.95
CA THR A 54 -25.79 -23.46 -38.20
C THR A 54 -25.62 -24.35 -36.98
N GLY A 55 -25.04 -23.85 -35.89
CA GLY A 55 -24.87 -24.59 -34.65
C GLY A 55 -26.10 -24.53 -33.75
N SER A 56 -26.18 -25.46 -32.79
CA SER A 56 -27.23 -25.41 -31.76
C SER A 56 -26.99 -24.27 -30.77
N THR A 57 -28.08 -23.80 -30.15
CA THR A 57 -28.02 -22.76 -29.12
C THR A 57 -27.17 -23.20 -27.94
N GLU A 58 -27.28 -24.47 -27.53
CA GLU A 58 -26.57 -25.05 -26.40
C GLU A 58 -25.05 -25.08 -26.61
N GLU A 59 -24.60 -25.41 -27.82
CA GLU A 59 -23.18 -25.42 -28.19
C GLU A 59 -22.58 -24.01 -28.16
N LEU A 60 -23.32 -23.03 -28.70
CA LEU A 60 -22.90 -21.63 -28.70
C LEU A 60 -22.80 -21.09 -27.28
N GLN A 61 -23.77 -21.40 -26.42
CA GLN A 61 -23.81 -20.96 -25.03
C GLN A 61 -22.66 -21.59 -24.23
N ARG A 62 -22.40 -22.90 -24.41
CA ARG A 62 -21.25 -23.58 -23.81
C ARG A 62 -19.92 -22.96 -24.24
N CYS A 63 -19.75 -22.67 -25.53
CA CYS A 63 -18.54 -22.04 -26.06
C CYS A 63 -18.33 -20.65 -25.43
N ALA A 64 -19.37 -19.81 -25.42
CA ALA A 64 -19.29 -18.47 -24.85
C ALA A 64 -18.98 -18.48 -23.34
N SER A 65 -19.56 -19.42 -22.58
CA SER A 65 -19.25 -19.58 -21.15
C SER A 65 -17.80 -19.98 -20.91
N GLN A 66 -17.24 -20.85 -21.74
CA GLN A 66 -15.83 -21.25 -21.65
C GLN A 66 -14.87 -20.09 -21.92
N CYS A 67 -15.21 -19.19 -22.84
CA CYS A 67 -14.40 -18.00 -23.13
C CYS A 67 -14.28 -17.05 -21.93
N GLN A 68 -15.28 -17.02 -21.03
CA GLN A 68 -15.28 -16.11 -19.87
C GLN A 68 -14.56 -16.66 -18.63
N LEU A 69 -14.38 -17.97 -18.54
CA LEU A 69 -13.74 -18.64 -17.39
C LEU A 69 -12.36 -18.02 -17.02
N PRO A 70 -11.43 -17.79 -17.98
CA PRO A 70 -10.12 -17.21 -17.67
C PRO A 70 -10.24 -15.80 -17.08
N TYR A 71 -11.17 -15.00 -17.60
CA TYR A 71 -11.41 -13.65 -17.10
C TYR A 71 -11.97 -13.66 -15.68
N GLN A 72 -12.95 -14.52 -15.40
CA GLN A 72 -13.51 -14.67 -14.06
C GLN A 72 -12.47 -15.13 -13.05
N GLN A 73 -11.61 -16.08 -13.42
CA GLN A 73 -10.50 -16.53 -12.58
C GLN A 73 -9.52 -15.40 -12.27
N ALA A 74 -9.10 -14.64 -13.30
CA ALA A 74 -8.20 -13.50 -13.12
C ALA A 74 -8.83 -12.41 -12.25
N GLN A 75 -10.11 -12.10 -12.46
CA GLN A 75 -10.86 -11.12 -11.68
C GLN A 75 -10.90 -11.50 -10.19
N ASN A 76 -11.13 -12.78 -9.88
CA ASN A 76 -11.15 -13.29 -8.51
C ASN A 76 -9.79 -13.15 -7.84
N VAL A 77 -8.71 -13.57 -8.51
CA VAL A 77 -7.34 -13.44 -7.98
C VAL A 77 -7.00 -11.99 -7.71
N VAL A 78 -7.19 -11.10 -8.70
CA VAL A 78 -6.88 -9.67 -8.53
C VAL A 78 -7.71 -9.06 -7.39
N SER A 79 -9.00 -9.37 -7.31
CA SER A 79 -9.86 -8.90 -6.23
C SER A 79 -9.34 -9.35 -4.85
N THR A 80 -8.97 -10.62 -4.71
CA THR A 80 -8.41 -11.15 -3.46
C THR A 80 -7.09 -10.45 -3.09
N GLU A 81 -6.15 -10.33 -4.03
CA GLU A 81 -4.84 -9.70 -3.80
C GLU A 81 -4.97 -8.21 -3.47
N VAL A 82 -5.85 -7.49 -4.17
CA VAL A 82 -6.13 -6.07 -3.90
C VAL A 82 -6.73 -5.87 -2.51
N ASN A 83 -7.67 -6.73 -2.09
CA ASN A 83 -8.22 -6.68 -0.74
C ASN A 83 -7.15 -6.96 0.32
N GLN A 84 -6.30 -7.96 0.11
CA GLN A 84 -5.21 -8.26 1.03
C GLN A 84 -4.20 -7.10 1.11
N PHE A 85 -3.86 -6.51 -0.03
CA PHE A 85 -2.97 -5.35 -0.12
C PHE A 85 -3.52 -4.15 0.65
N GLN A 86 -4.79 -3.76 0.40
CA GLN A 86 -5.44 -2.66 1.10
C GLN A 86 -5.49 -2.88 2.62
N ASN A 87 -5.79 -4.11 3.04
CA ASN A 87 -5.80 -4.47 4.46
C ASN A 87 -4.42 -4.34 5.11
N ARG A 88 -3.36 -4.80 4.43
CA ARG A 88 -1.97 -4.66 4.91
C ARG A 88 -1.56 -3.20 4.97
N LEU A 89 -1.90 -2.43 3.94
CA LEU A 89 -1.60 -1.01 3.85
C LEU A 89 -2.28 -0.22 4.99
N SER A 90 -3.57 -0.44 5.23
CA SER A 90 -4.30 0.22 6.31
C SER A 90 -3.68 -0.05 7.68
N ARG A 91 -3.32 -1.31 7.97
CA ARG A 91 -2.61 -1.67 9.22
C ARG A 91 -1.24 -1.00 9.32
N ALA A 92 -0.48 -0.95 8.22
CA ALA A 92 0.83 -0.30 8.21
C ALA A 92 0.72 1.22 8.45
N MET A 93 -0.28 1.89 7.87
CA MET A 93 -0.54 3.30 8.13
C MET A 93 -0.87 3.57 9.60
N MET A 94 -1.69 2.70 10.22
CA MET A 94 -2.05 2.80 11.63
C MET A 94 -0.83 2.62 12.55
N SER A 95 0.00 1.60 12.30
CA SER A 95 1.26 1.38 13.03
C SER A 95 2.19 2.58 12.91
N CYS A 96 2.36 3.13 11.70
CA CYS A 96 3.17 4.32 11.47
C CYS A 96 2.63 5.55 12.22
N GLN A 97 1.32 5.72 12.26
CA GLN A 97 0.67 6.79 13.03
C GLN A 97 0.95 6.65 14.53
N ASP A 98 0.83 5.44 15.08
CA ASP A 98 1.07 5.18 16.51
C ASP A 98 2.55 5.38 16.86
N GLU A 99 3.47 4.84 16.05
CA GLU A 99 4.91 5.07 16.21
C GLU A 99 5.26 6.57 16.16
N ALA A 100 4.72 7.30 15.19
CA ALA A 100 4.95 8.75 15.07
C ALA A 100 4.46 9.51 16.31
N ARG A 101 3.35 9.08 16.91
CA ARG A 101 2.83 9.64 18.16
C ARG A 101 3.74 9.32 19.34
N ASP A 102 4.24 8.09 19.43
CA ASP A 102 5.14 7.64 20.50
C ASP A 102 6.46 8.39 20.50
N TYR A 103 7.10 8.53 19.33
CA TYR A 103 8.33 9.32 19.17
C TYR A 103 8.16 10.80 19.52
N MET A 104 6.93 11.31 19.41
CA MET A 104 6.61 12.71 19.70
C MET A 104 6.01 12.91 21.10
N SER A 105 5.88 11.84 21.89
CA SER A 105 5.39 11.89 23.26
C SER A 105 6.29 12.79 24.13
N PRO A 106 5.70 13.52 25.09
CA PRO A 106 6.46 14.38 26.00
C PRO A 106 7.47 13.59 26.85
N GLU A 107 7.19 12.32 27.16
CA GLU A 107 8.09 11.43 27.89
C GLU A 107 9.34 11.11 27.09
N VAL A 108 9.20 10.68 25.82
CA VAL A 108 10.34 10.42 24.93
C VAL A 108 11.13 11.71 24.68
N ARG A 109 10.45 12.84 24.46
CA ARG A 109 11.09 14.15 24.29
C ARG A 109 11.96 14.53 25.50
N THR A 110 11.44 14.28 26.71
CA THR A 110 12.17 14.57 27.96
C THR A 110 13.38 13.65 28.13
N LEU A 111 13.27 12.37 27.75
CA LEU A 111 14.38 11.42 27.79
C LEU A 111 15.50 11.80 26.80
N VAL A 112 15.13 12.20 25.58
CA VAL A 112 16.09 12.66 24.56
C VAL A 112 16.81 13.93 25.02
N VAL A 113 16.07 14.90 25.56
CA VAL A 113 16.65 16.13 26.13
C VAL A 113 17.57 15.82 27.30
N LYS A 114 17.15 14.96 28.24
CA LYS A 114 18.00 14.53 29.37
C LYS A 114 19.30 13.89 28.89
N LYS A 115 19.23 12.95 27.95
CA LYS A 115 20.41 12.26 27.39
C LYS A 115 21.36 13.23 26.68
N PHE A 116 20.82 14.19 25.94
CA PHE A 116 21.59 15.24 25.29
C PHE A 116 22.27 16.16 26.32
N VAL A 117 21.54 16.64 27.33
CA VAL A 117 22.07 17.50 28.40
C VAL A 117 23.18 16.80 29.18
N ILE A 118 23.00 15.52 29.55
CA ILE A 118 24.04 14.72 30.22
C ILE A 118 25.28 14.61 29.33
N SER A 119 25.13 14.35 28.03
CA SER A 119 26.26 14.25 27.10
C SER A 119 27.04 15.57 26.98
N VAL A 120 26.32 16.71 26.95
CA VAL A 120 26.93 18.05 26.90
C VAL A 120 27.66 18.36 28.21
N LEU A 121 27.05 18.06 29.37
CA LEU A 121 27.67 18.24 30.68
C LEU A 121 28.91 17.37 30.83
N HIS A 122 28.85 16.11 30.41
CA HIS A 122 29.97 15.18 30.45
C HIS A 122 31.13 15.68 29.55
N ALA A 123 30.85 16.12 28.34
CA ALA A 123 31.85 16.69 27.44
C ALA A 123 32.49 17.97 28.01
N ARG A 124 31.72 18.80 28.71
CA ARG A 124 32.20 20.01 29.39
C ARG A 124 33.11 19.68 30.58
N LEU A 125 32.72 18.72 31.41
CA LEU A 125 33.52 18.23 32.53
C LEU A 125 34.83 17.61 32.06
N ILE A 126 34.81 16.80 31.00
CA ILE A 126 36.03 16.23 30.40
C ILE A 126 36.97 17.35 29.93
N LYS A 127 36.45 18.41 29.28
CA LYS A 127 37.27 19.55 28.84
C LYS A 127 37.88 20.34 30.01
N GLU A 128 37.14 20.55 31.09
CA GLU A 128 37.70 21.25 32.27
C GLU A 128 38.77 20.41 32.97
N PHE A 129 38.55 19.11 33.16
CA PHE A 129 39.56 18.23 33.77
C PHE A 129 40.80 18.01 32.89
N SER A 130 40.63 17.94 31.57
CA SER A 130 41.77 17.84 30.64
C SER A 130 42.52 19.17 30.45
N GLY A 131 41.86 20.30 30.71
CA GLY A 131 42.50 21.62 30.80
C GLY A 131 43.27 21.84 32.11
N LEU A 132 42.85 21.22 33.21
CA LEU A 132 43.50 21.31 34.52
C LEU A 132 44.75 20.42 34.68
N ASN A 133 44.98 19.48 33.75
CA ASN A 133 46.10 18.51 33.84
C ASN A 133 47.26 18.87 32.87
N ARG A 134 47.33 20.13 32.47
CA ARG A 134 48.39 20.71 31.61
C ARG A 134 49.07 21.87 32.34
N GLU A 135 49.62 21.58 33.51
CA GLU A 135 50.68 22.35 34.18
C GLU A 135 51.81 21.40 34.59
#